data_AF-A0AA95S7S1-F1
#
_entry.id   AF-A0AA95S7S1-F1
#
_cell.length_a   1.000
_cell.length_b   1.000
_cell.length_c   1.000
_cell.angle_alpha   90.00
_cell.angle_beta   90.00
_cell.angle_gamma   90.00
#
_symmetry.space_group_name_H-M   'P 1'
#
loop_
_entity.id
_entity.type
_entity.pdbx_description
1 polymer ?
#
loop_
_entity_poly.entity_id
_entity_poly.type
_entity_poly.pdbx_seq_one_letter_code
_entity_poly.pdbx_strand_id
1 'polypeptide(L)'
;MNGQVNSDVGKKTSSNRWARTAKMYGIGYIAALFTGVIFGLLLRLVMGIIAYFFPQLASGFHFSGTLLIVTLGIAVTLANSIIYTFLFHRSRKSWVVKGLLFGLFLLIIYGTPLFLSNPGNELFGPQAPLGIALFSVSFFIGSVILALLIEYLTKWFDQSKVRLKLAYVSFVILSIPAIIMLVAMYVEIVTEMLPKILNN
;
A
#
# COMPACT_ATOMS: atom_id res chain seq x y z
N MET A 1 -35.35 -36.17 13.56
CA MET A 1 -34.69 -35.02 14.21
C MET A 1 -33.26 -34.77 13.69
N ASN A 2 -32.99 -34.85 12.37
CA ASN A 2 -31.65 -34.62 11.77
C ASN A 2 -31.51 -33.30 10.99
N GLY A 3 -32.57 -32.47 10.92
CA GLY A 3 -32.58 -31.25 10.11
C GLY A 3 -32.03 -30.00 10.81
N GLN A 4 -32.03 -29.94 12.15
CA GLN A 4 -31.59 -28.76 12.90
C GLN A 4 -30.08 -28.72 13.17
N VAL A 5 -29.40 -29.88 13.19
CA VAL A 5 -27.95 -29.94 13.49
C VAL A 5 -27.12 -29.38 12.33
N ASN A 6 -27.58 -29.54 11.08
CA ASN A 6 -26.86 -29.04 9.91
C ASN A 6 -27.00 -27.52 9.71
N SER A 7 -28.09 -26.90 10.15
CA SER A 7 -28.28 -25.44 10.01
C SER A 7 -27.40 -24.64 10.98
N ASP A 8 -27.09 -25.18 12.16
CA ASP A 8 -26.26 -24.50 13.16
C ASP A 8 -24.75 -24.60 12.84
N VAL A 9 -24.32 -25.70 12.23
CA VAL A 9 -22.94 -25.86 11.77
C VAL A 9 -22.65 -24.96 10.55
N GLY A 10 -23.63 -24.79 9.65
CA GLY A 10 -23.53 -23.86 8.51
C GLY A 10 -23.50 -22.39 8.91
N LYS A 11 -24.25 -21.98 9.95
CA LYS A 11 -24.23 -20.59 10.46
C LYS A 11 -22.96 -20.24 11.23
N LYS A 12 -22.40 -21.16 12.03
CA LYS A 12 -21.12 -20.94 12.74
C LYS A 12 -19.93 -20.84 11.79
N THR A 13 -19.93 -21.58 10.68
CA THR A 13 -18.82 -21.59 9.73
C THR A 13 -18.78 -20.39 8.80
N SER A 14 -19.93 -19.83 8.39
CA SER A 14 -19.98 -18.60 7.58
C SER A 14 -19.69 -17.34 8.39
N SER A 15 -20.21 -17.25 9.63
CA SER A 15 -19.94 -16.15 10.57
C SER A 15 -18.45 -15.95 10.84
N ASN A 16 -17.69 -17.05 10.91
CA ASN A 16 -16.28 -17.02 11.24
C ASN A 16 -15.38 -16.52 10.07
N ARG A 17 -15.84 -16.66 8.81
CA ARG A 17 -15.07 -16.21 7.63
C ARG A 17 -15.05 -14.68 7.54
N TRP A 18 -16.21 -14.03 7.70
CA TRP A 18 -16.30 -12.57 7.65
C TRP A 18 -15.53 -11.90 8.78
N ALA A 19 -15.63 -12.44 10.00
CA ALA A 19 -14.86 -11.95 11.14
C ALA A 19 -13.33 -12.07 10.88
N ARG A 20 -12.88 -13.21 10.35
CA ARG A 20 -11.46 -13.40 10.01
C ARG A 20 -11.01 -12.40 8.93
N THR A 21 -11.82 -12.19 7.90
CA THR A 21 -11.51 -11.24 6.81
C THR A 21 -11.43 -9.80 7.34
N ALA A 22 -12.44 -9.35 8.09
CA ALA A 22 -12.48 -8.00 8.67
C ALA A 22 -11.27 -7.74 9.58
N LYS A 23 -10.91 -8.71 10.44
CA LYS A 23 -9.71 -8.65 11.26
C LYS A 23 -8.45 -8.43 10.41
N MET A 24 -8.28 -9.21 9.34
CA MET A 24 -7.06 -9.17 8.53
C MET A 24 -6.91 -7.86 7.76
N TYR A 25 -8.01 -7.32 7.21
CA TYR A 25 -8.01 -5.99 6.62
C TYR A 25 -7.72 -4.92 7.67
N GLY A 26 -8.32 -5.02 8.86
CA GLY A 26 -8.04 -4.11 9.97
C GLY A 26 -6.56 -4.07 10.37
N ILE A 27 -5.93 -5.25 10.47
CA ILE A 27 -4.48 -5.36 10.72
C ILE A 27 -3.69 -4.76 9.56
N GLY A 28 -4.10 -5.05 8.31
CA GLY A 28 -3.52 -4.47 7.11
C GLY A 28 -3.55 -2.95 7.11
N TYR A 29 -4.67 -2.34 7.50
CA TYR A 29 -4.80 -0.88 7.58
C TYR A 29 -3.90 -0.28 8.66
N ILE A 30 -3.83 -0.89 9.85
CA ILE A 30 -2.92 -0.41 10.91
C ILE A 30 -1.47 -0.49 10.42
N ALA A 31 -1.07 -1.60 9.80
CA ALA A 31 0.26 -1.75 9.21
C ALA A 31 0.53 -0.69 8.13
N ALA A 32 -0.48 -0.36 7.32
CA ALA A 32 -0.39 0.63 6.27
C ALA A 32 -0.15 2.04 6.82
N LEU A 33 -0.77 2.43 7.94
CA LEU A 33 -0.51 3.74 8.55
C LEU A 33 0.98 3.92 8.88
N PHE A 34 1.59 2.93 9.54
CA PHE A 34 3.01 2.98 9.87
C PHE A 34 3.89 2.90 8.61
N THR A 35 3.56 1.99 7.70
CA THR A 35 4.30 1.85 6.45
C THR A 35 4.25 3.12 5.61
N GLY A 36 3.10 3.78 5.54
CA GLY A 36 2.87 4.98 4.77
C GLY A 36 3.63 6.18 5.27
N VAL A 37 3.76 6.33 6.59
CA VAL A 37 4.65 7.34 7.18
C VAL A 37 6.09 7.09 6.74
N ILE A 38 6.58 5.86 6.92
CA ILE A 38 7.95 5.50 6.55
C ILE A 38 8.18 5.69 5.05
N PHE A 39 7.22 5.25 4.23
CA PHE A 39 7.29 5.34 2.78
C PHE A 39 7.25 6.79 2.29
N GLY A 40 6.39 7.64 2.86
CA GLY A 40 6.37 9.07 2.53
C GLY A 40 7.68 9.78 2.88
N LEU A 41 8.27 9.47 4.04
CA LEU A 41 9.61 9.95 4.39
C LEU A 41 10.68 9.41 3.45
N LEU A 42 10.58 8.15 3.03
CA LEU A 42 11.49 7.54 2.06
C LEU A 42 11.39 8.24 0.69
N LEU A 43 10.18 8.53 0.20
CA LEU A 43 9.99 9.29 -1.03
C LEU A 43 10.60 10.69 -0.92
N ARG A 44 10.44 11.35 0.23
CA ARG A 44 11.06 12.65 0.47
C ARG A 44 12.60 12.56 0.45
N LEU A 45 13.16 11.49 1.01
CA LEU A 45 14.59 11.22 0.98
C LEU A 45 15.08 10.94 -0.45
N VAL A 46 14.34 10.15 -1.24
CA VAL A 46 14.64 9.92 -2.66
C VAL A 46 14.69 11.22 -3.44
N MET A 47 13.67 12.06 -3.28
CA MET A 47 13.66 13.39 -3.91
C MET A 47 14.86 14.22 -3.45
N GLY A 48 15.25 14.13 -2.17
CA GLY A 48 16.39 14.87 -1.62
C GLY A 48 17.72 14.43 -2.22
N ILE A 49 17.91 13.12 -2.43
CA ILE A 49 19.07 12.57 -3.13
C ILE A 49 19.09 13.08 -4.58
N ILE A 50 17.96 13.04 -5.29
CA ILE A 50 17.89 13.55 -6.67
C ILE A 50 18.24 15.05 -6.71
N ALA A 51 17.67 15.85 -5.81
CA ALA A 51 17.94 17.29 -5.75
C ALA A 51 19.40 17.63 -5.39
N TYR A 52 20.08 16.77 -4.63
CA TYR A 52 21.51 16.93 -4.35
C TYR A 52 22.36 16.84 -5.62
N PHE A 53 22.03 15.91 -6.53
CA PHE A 53 22.72 15.76 -7.81
C PHE A 53 22.20 16.72 -8.90
N PHE A 54 20.96 17.19 -8.78
CA PHE A 54 20.30 18.09 -9.73
C PHE A 54 19.68 19.29 -9.01
N PRO A 55 20.50 20.29 -8.61
CA PRO A 55 20.08 21.38 -7.73
C PRO A 55 18.92 22.23 -8.26
N GLN A 56 18.75 22.29 -9.58
CA GLN A 56 17.63 22.98 -10.23
C GLN A 56 16.25 22.42 -9.83
N LEU A 57 16.19 21.19 -9.29
CA LEU A 57 14.95 20.55 -8.81
C LEU A 57 14.71 20.77 -7.30
N ALA A 58 15.58 21.50 -6.60
CA ALA A 58 15.53 21.65 -5.14
C ALA A 58 14.51 22.69 -4.63
N SER A 59 13.84 23.43 -5.51
CA SER A 59 12.92 24.51 -5.12
C SER A 59 11.68 24.04 -4.34
N GLY A 60 11.32 22.75 -4.42
CA GLY A 60 10.17 22.16 -3.73
C GLY A 60 10.43 21.67 -2.28
N PHE A 61 11.59 21.96 -1.69
CA PHE A 61 11.96 21.48 -0.35
C PHE A 61 11.40 22.32 0.80
N HIS A 62 10.07 22.32 0.97
CA HIS A 62 9.39 22.93 2.11
C HIS A 62 8.81 21.91 3.10
N PHE A 63 8.62 22.33 4.35
CA PHE A 63 7.99 21.50 5.39
C PHE A 63 6.56 21.07 5.00
N SER A 64 5.78 21.98 4.40
CA SER A 64 4.45 21.68 3.85
C SER A 64 4.48 20.58 2.79
N GLY A 65 5.48 20.59 1.90
CA GLY A 65 5.67 19.54 0.90
C GLY A 65 5.99 18.19 1.52
N THR A 66 6.79 18.16 2.58
CA THR A 66 7.06 16.91 3.33
C THR A 66 5.79 16.35 3.95
N LEU A 67 4.98 17.19 4.61
CA LEU A 67 3.71 16.76 5.21
C LEU A 67 2.72 16.23 4.16
N LEU A 68 2.66 16.87 2.99
CA LEU A 68 1.82 16.42 1.89
C LEU A 68 2.27 15.03 1.40
N ILE A 69 3.57 14.84 1.16
CA ILE A 69 4.11 13.55 0.71
C ILE A 69 3.90 12.45 1.76
N VAL A 70 4.05 12.76 3.05
CA VAL A 70 3.77 11.79 4.13
C VAL A 70 2.29 11.42 4.15
N THR A 71 1.40 12.40 4.03
CA THR A 71 -0.06 12.16 3.99
C THR A 71 -0.45 11.32 2.78
N LEU A 72 0.12 11.63 1.61
CA LEU A 72 -0.07 10.85 0.39
C LEU A 72 0.47 9.43 0.55
N GLY A 73 1.65 9.27 1.16
CA GLY A 73 2.24 7.97 1.48
C GLY A 73 1.31 7.11 2.34
N ILE A 74 0.68 7.70 3.36
CA ILE A 74 -0.34 7.03 4.17
C ILE A 74 -1.55 6.62 3.33
N ALA A 75 -2.10 7.53 2.54
CA ALA A 75 -3.28 7.24 1.72
C ALA A 75 -3.02 6.11 0.72
N VAL A 76 -1.92 6.20 -0.03
CA VAL A 76 -1.52 5.22 -1.06
C VAL A 76 -1.24 3.86 -0.44
N THR A 77 -0.52 3.81 0.68
CA THR A 77 -0.27 2.52 1.37
C THR A 77 -1.54 1.93 1.95
N LEU A 78 -2.49 2.75 2.40
CA LEU A 78 -3.79 2.29 2.86
C LEU A 78 -4.56 1.57 1.75
N ALA A 79 -4.64 2.17 0.55
CA ALA A 79 -5.22 1.52 -0.62
C ALA A 79 -4.49 0.22 -1.00
N ASN A 80 -3.16 0.27 -1.06
CA ASN A 80 -2.34 -0.90 -1.41
C ASN A 80 -2.43 -2.04 -0.38
N SER A 81 -2.73 -1.73 0.88
CA SER A 81 -2.94 -2.75 1.91
C SER A 81 -4.19 -3.60 1.65
N ILE A 82 -5.21 -3.05 0.97
CA ILE A 82 -6.38 -3.84 0.51
C ILE A 82 -5.89 -4.90 -0.47
N ILE A 83 -5.17 -4.47 -1.51
CA ILE A 83 -4.67 -5.35 -2.57
C ILE A 83 -3.72 -6.40 -1.97
N TYR A 84 -2.76 -5.97 -1.15
CA TYR A 84 -1.83 -6.88 -0.48
C TYR A 84 -2.56 -7.94 0.34
N THR A 85 -3.53 -7.52 1.17
CA THR A 85 -4.30 -8.43 2.01
C THR A 85 -5.11 -9.39 1.14
N PHE A 86 -5.74 -8.91 0.08
CA PHE A 86 -6.49 -9.74 -0.85
C PHE A 86 -5.61 -10.83 -1.50
N LEU A 87 -4.42 -10.45 -2.01
CA LEU A 87 -3.51 -11.36 -2.70
C LEU A 87 -2.82 -12.36 -1.77
N PHE A 88 -2.37 -11.92 -0.59
CA PHE A 88 -1.45 -12.69 0.23
C PHE A 88 -2.01 -13.18 1.56
N HIS A 89 -3.24 -12.84 1.95
CA HIS A 89 -3.83 -13.27 3.22
C HIS A 89 -3.81 -14.80 3.40
N ARG A 90 -4.06 -15.57 2.34
CA ARG A 90 -4.09 -17.04 2.39
C ARG A 90 -2.76 -17.70 2.02
N SER A 91 -1.75 -16.90 1.65
CA SER A 91 -0.48 -17.42 1.18
C SER A 91 0.42 -17.85 2.34
N ARG A 92 1.02 -19.05 2.23
CA ARG A 92 1.99 -19.59 3.20
C ARG A 92 3.43 -19.11 2.96
N LYS A 93 3.64 -18.23 1.99
CA LYS A 93 4.97 -17.66 1.67
C LYS A 93 5.50 -16.83 2.84
N SER A 94 6.83 -16.75 2.98
CA SER A 94 7.47 -15.88 3.96
C SER A 94 7.17 -14.40 3.68
N TRP A 95 7.24 -13.56 4.72
CA TRP A 95 6.98 -12.13 4.60
C TRP A 95 7.92 -11.45 3.58
N VAL A 96 9.19 -11.88 3.49
CA VAL A 96 10.16 -11.39 2.50
C VAL A 96 9.66 -11.66 1.08
N VAL A 97 9.25 -12.90 0.79
CA VAL A 97 8.77 -13.27 -0.54
C VAL A 97 7.47 -12.55 -0.89
N LYS A 98 6.55 -12.39 0.07
CA LYS A 98 5.32 -11.59 -0.13
C LYS A 98 5.66 -10.14 -0.45
N GLY A 99 6.57 -9.54 0.31
CA GLY A 99 7.02 -8.17 0.10
C GLY A 99 7.69 -7.96 -1.27
N LEU A 100 8.56 -8.87 -1.69
CA LEU A 100 9.22 -8.80 -3.00
C LEU A 100 8.23 -8.96 -4.15
N LEU A 101 7.33 -9.95 -4.08
CA LEU A 101 6.30 -10.15 -5.11
C LEU A 101 5.33 -8.98 -5.18
N PHE A 102 4.96 -8.41 -4.03
CA PHE A 102 4.11 -7.23 -4.02
C PHE A 102 4.83 -5.98 -4.51
N GLY A 103 6.12 -5.81 -4.18
CA GLY A 103 6.95 -4.74 -4.73
C GLY A 103 7.05 -4.80 -6.25
N LEU A 104 7.24 -6.00 -6.81
CA LEU A 104 7.19 -6.21 -8.25
C LEU A 104 5.81 -5.88 -8.83
N PHE A 105 4.73 -6.30 -8.16
CA PHE A 105 3.38 -5.94 -8.56
C PHE A 105 3.16 -4.42 -8.58
N LEU A 106 3.57 -3.70 -7.53
CA LEU A 106 3.47 -2.23 -7.49
C LEU A 106 4.33 -1.57 -8.56
N LEU A 107 5.53 -2.09 -8.84
CA LEU A 107 6.39 -1.58 -9.89
C LEU A 107 5.76 -1.74 -11.28
N ILE A 108 5.07 -2.85 -11.55
CA ILE A 108 4.39 -3.08 -12.83
C ILE A 108 3.13 -2.20 -12.93
N ILE A 109 2.32 -2.12 -11.88
CA ILE A 109 1.02 -1.44 -11.92
C ILE A 109 1.14 0.08 -11.78
N TYR A 110 2.08 0.56 -10.97
CA TYR A 110 2.25 1.99 -10.69
C TYR A 110 3.54 2.53 -11.27
N GLY A 111 4.67 1.85 -11.04
CA GLY A 111 5.97 2.32 -11.52
C GLY A 111 6.03 2.41 -13.05
N THR A 112 5.60 1.37 -13.76
CA THR A 112 5.67 1.33 -15.23
C THR A 112 4.79 2.41 -15.86
N PRO A 113 3.51 2.57 -15.49
CA PRO A 113 2.72 3.69 -16.00
C PRO A 113 3.28 5.05 -15.62
N LEU A 114 3.80 5.23 -14.41
CA LEU A 114 4.41 6.49 -13.98
C LEU A 114 5.64 6.85 -14.83
N PHE A 115 6.53 5.88 -15.07
CA PHE A 115 7.75 6.09 -15.83
C PHE A 115 7.50 6.27 -17.33
N LEU A 116 6.44 5.66 -17.88
CA LEU A 116 6.09 5.78 -19.30
C LEU A 116 5.17 6.97 -19.62
N SER A 117 4.20 7.28 -18.75
CA SER A 117 3.23 8.37 -18.98
C SER A 117 3.80 9.76 -18.75
N ASN A 118 4.90 9.85 -17.99
CA ASN A 118 5.66 11.08 -17.77
C ASN A 118 4.81 12.30 -17.39
N PRO A 119 4.07 12.26 -16.27
CA PRO A 119 3.29 13.42 -15.85
C PRO A 119 4.25 14.59 -15.55
N GLY A 120 4.12 15.67 -16.32
CA GLY A 120 4.85 16.92 -16.09
C GLY A 120 6.27 17.01 -16.67
N ASN A 121 6.74 16.03 -17.45
CA ASN A 121 8.12 15.99 -17.99
C ASN A 121 9.25 15.96 -16.95
N GLU A 122 8.94 15.82 -15.65
CA GLU A 122 9.93 15.90 -14.57
C GLU A 122 10.83 14.66 -14.49
N LEU A 123 10.34 13.53 -15.01
CA LEU A 123 11.01 12.23 -15.02
C LEU A 123 11.84 11.97 -16.29
N PHE A 124 11.83 12.87 -17.28
CA PHE A 124 12.67 12.80 -18.46
C PHE A 124 13.70 13.94 -18.44
N GLY A 125 14.98 13.56 -18.40
CA GLY A 125 16.13 14.45 -18.26
C GLY A 125 17.36 13.67 -17.77
N PRO A 126 18.50 14.32 -17.53
CA PRO A 126 19.69 13.67 -17.01
C PRO A 126 19.46 12.89 -15.69
N GLN A 127 18.43 13.28 -14.93
CA GLN A 127 18.02 12.68 -13.67
C GLN A 127 17.21 11.37 -13.80
N ALA A 128 16.72 11.04 -15.00
CA ALA A 128 15.78 9.93 -15.21
C ALA A 128 16.29 8.57 -14.73
N PRO A 129 17.54 8.14 -15.06
CA PRO A 129 18.03 6.83 -14.63
C PRO A 129 18.11 6.70 -13.10
N LEU A 130 18.57 7.76 -12.42
CA LEU A 130 18.67 7.81 -10.97
C LEU A 130 17.28 7.79 -10.33
N GLY A 131 16.35 8.59 -10.85
CA GLY A 131 14.97 8.62 -10.37
C GLY A 131 14.28 7.26 -10.50
N ILE A 132 14.32 6.65 -11.68
CA ILE A 132 13.74 5.33 -11.93
C ILE A 132 14.32 4.28 -10.97
N ALA A 133 15.64 4.25 -10.79
CA ALA A 133 16.28 3.31 -9.88
C ALA A 133 15.82 3.50 -8.43
N LEU A 134 15.87 4.73 -7.91
CA LEU A 134 15.51 5.03 -6.52
C LEU A 134 14.02 4.81 -6.22
N PHE A 135 13.11 5.22 -7.13
CA PHE A 135 11.68 4.94 -6.98
C PHE A 135 11.39 3.44 -7.07
N SER A 136 12.03 2.71 -7.98
CA SER A 136 11.89 1.26 -8.08
C SER A 136 12.30 0.56 -6.79
N VAL A 137 13.47 0.89 -6.24
CA VAL A 137 13.94 0.37 -4.95
C VAL A 137 12.96 0.71 -3.83
N SER A 138 12.38 1.91 -3.84
CA SER A 138 11.41 2.35 -2.84
C SER A 138 10.15 1.47 -2.84
N PHE A 139 9.64 1.06 -4.01
CA PHE A 139 8.49 0.13 -4.07
C PHE A 139 8.78 -1.20 -3.38
N PHE A 140 9.99 -1.74 -3.54
CA PHE A 140 10.39 -2.96 -2.84
C PHE A 140 10.53 -2.73 -1.33
N ILE A 141 11.22 -1.67 -0.90
CA ILE A 141 11.38 -1.35 0.52
C ILE A 141 10.02 -1.17 1.19
N GLY A 142 9.14 -0.36 0.62
CA GLY A 142 7.80 -0.12 1.15
C GLY A 142 6.96 -1.40 1.24
N SER A 143 7.01 -2.25 0.21
CA SER A 143 6.26 -3.52 0.20
C SER A 143 6.78 -4.53 1.20
N VAL A 144 8.10 -4.59 1.39
CA VAL A 144 8.76 -5.46 2.37
C VAL A 144 8.43 -4.99 3.79
N ILE A 145 8.44 -3.68 4.05
CA ILE A 145 8.03 -3.11 5.34
C ILE A 145 6.55 -3.41 5.62
N LEU A 146 5.66 -3.22 4.63
CA LEU A 146 4.24 -3.56 4.79
C LEU A 146 4.06 -5.03 5.15
N ALA A 147 4.71 -5.92 4.42
CA ALA A 147 4.63 -7.36 4.64
C ALA A 147 5.13 -7.76 6.04
N LEU A 148 6.26 -7.18 6.46
CA LEU A 148 6.83 -7.39 7.79
C LEU A 148 5.89 -6.90 8.89
N LEU A 149 5.34 -5.70 8.76
CA LEU A 149 4.43 -5.13 9.75
C LEU A 149 3.14 -5.91 9.85
N ILE A 150 2.56 -6.38 8.73
CA ILE A 150 1.37 -7.23 8.76
C ILE A 150 1.66 -8.56 9.46
N GLU A 151 2.79 -9.20 9.17
CA GLU A 151 3.20 -10.45 9.83
C GLU A 151 3.39 -10.25 11.34
N TYR A 152 4.09 -9.19 11.74
CA TYR A 152 4.34 -8.87 13.15
C TYR A 152 3.06 -8.53 13.89
N LEU A 153 2.24 -7.62 13.33
CA LEU A 153 0.98 -7.21 13.94
C LEU A 153 0.01 -8.38 14.03
N THR A 154 -0.06 -9.27 13.03
CA THR A 154 -0.93 -10.44 13.10
C THR A 154 -0.64 -11.28 14.35
N LYS A 155 0.63 -11.59 14.61
CA LYS A 155 1.06 -12.32 15.82
C LYS A 155 0.74 -11.55 17.10
N TRP A 156 0.95 -10.23 17.09
CA TRP A 156 0.68 -9.37 18.25
C TRP A 156 -0.81 -9.27 18.60
N PHE A 157 -1.68 -9.20 17.59
CA PHE A 157 -3.14 -9.13 17.74
C PHE A 157 -3.75 -10.44 18.24
N ASP A 158 -3.14 -11.59 17.91
CA ASP A 158 -3.59 -12.92 18.36
C ASP A 158 -3.43 -13.15 19.88
N GLN A 159 -2.62 -12.34 20.55
CA GLN A 159 -2.32 -12.50 21.97
C GLN A 159 -3.41 -11.94 22.91
N SER A 160 -4.34 -11.10 22.45
CA SER A 160 -5.33 -10.47 23.34
C SER A 160 -6.65 -10.11 22.64
N LYS A 161 -7.77 -10.38 23.31
CA LYS A 161 -9.12 -10.01 22.86
C LYS A 161 -9.30 -8.48 22.71
N VAL A 162 -8.63 -7.69 23.55
CA VAL A 162 -8.70 -6.21 23.46
C VAL A 162 -8.02 -5.72 22.19
N ARG A 163 -6.85 -6.27 21.86
CA ARG A 163 -6.15 -5.97 20.62
C ARG A 163 -7.01 -6.38 19.42
N LEU A 164 -7.64 -7.55 19.48
CA LEU A 164 -8.55 -7.99 18.42
C LEU A 164 -9.68 -6.97 18.14
N LYS A 165 -10.25 -6.34 19.18
CA LYS A 165 -11.24 -5.26 19.00
C LYS A 165 -10.66 -4.07 18.23
N LEU A 166 -9.42 -3.68 18.52
CA LEU A 166 -8.75 -2.59 17.80
C LEU A 166 -8.65 -2.89 16.30
N ALA A 167 -8.31 -4.12 15.90
CA ALA A 167 -8.29 -4.50 14.49
C ALA A 167 -9.67 -4.32 13.82
N TYR A 168 -10.76 -4.71 14.49
CA TYR A 168 -12.11 -4.50 13.96
C TYR A 168 -12.50 -3.02 13.89
N VAL A 169 -12.14 -2.22 14.90
CA VAL A 169 -12.39 -0.78 14.89
C VAL A 169 -11.63 -0.11 13.75
N SER A 170 -10.35 -0.47 13.55
CA SER A 170 -9.56 0.01 12.42
C SER A 170 -10.14 -0.41 11.08
N PHE A 171 -10.68 -1.63 10.96
CA PHE A 171 -11.39 -2.05 9.76
C PHE A 171 -12.58 -1.14 9.45
N VAL A 172 -13.41 -0.82 10.45
CA VAL A 172 -14.59 0.05 10.25
C VAL A 172 -14.19 1.47 9.88
N ILE A 173 -13.24 2.07 10.61
CA ILE A 173 -12.86 3.47 10.41
C ILE A 173 -12.09 3.68 9.11
N LEU A 174 -11.17 2.76 8.78
CA LEU A 174 -10.21 2.98 7.69
C LEU A 174 -10.67 2.38 6.35
N SER A 175 -11.73 1.57 6.31
CA SER A 175 -12.20 1.01 5.03
C SER A 175 -12.67 2.09 4.05
N ILE A 176 -13.42 3.09 4.51
CA ILE A 176 -13.91 4.17 3.63
C ILE A 176 -12.76 4.94 2.97
N PRO A 177 -11.80 5.52 3.71
CA PRO A 177 -10.69 6.23 3.08
C PRO A 177 -9.81 5.30 2.23
N ALA A 178 -9.64 4.04 2.61
CA ALA A 178 -8.87 3.08 1.84
C ALA A 178 -9.51 2.79 0.46
N ILE A 179 -10.83 2.61 0.42
CA ILE A 179 -11.59 2.37 -0.80
C ILE A 179 -11.61 3.62 -1.68
N ILE A 180 -11.86 4.80 -1.11
CA ILE A 180 -11.85 6.07 -1.86
C ILE A 180 -10.49 6.25 -2.53
N MET A 181 -9.39 6.05 -1.80
CA MET A 181 -8.06 6.19 -2.37
C MET A 181 -7.77 5.13 -3.44
N LEU A 182 -8.18 3.87 -3.22
CA LEU A 182 -8.01 2.80 -4.22
C LEU A 182 -8.74 3.13 -5.53
N VAL A 183 -9.97 3.65 -5.44
CA VAL A 183 -10.74 4.08 -6.61
C VAL A 183 -10.08 5.27 -7.30
N ALA A 184 -9.62 6.27 -6.54
CA ALA A 184 -8.93 7.44 -7.09
C ALA A 184 -7.67 7.02 -7.87
N MET A 185 -6.85 6.13 -7.31
CA MET A 185 -5.66 5.59 -7.98
C MET A 185 -6.01 4.83 -9.26
N TYR A 186 -7.08 4.03 -9.25
CA TYR A 186 -7.53 3.31 -10.44
C TYR A 186 -7.99 4.27 -11.54
N VAL A 187 -8.78 5.29 -11.17
CA VAL A 187 -9.24 6.32 -12.11
C VAL A 187 -8.04 7.04 -12.72
N GLU A 188 -7.09 7.51 -11.91
CA GLU A 188 -5.88 8.21 -12.39
C GLU A 188 -5.09 7.38 -13.41
N ILE A 189 -4.88 6.08 -13.15
CA ILE A 189 -4.21 5.19 -14.10
C ILE A 189 -4.96 5.11 -15.43
N VAL A 190 -6.29 4.94 -15.37
CA VAL A 190 -7.12 4.66 -16.55
C VAL A 190 -7.40 5.91 -17.37
N THR A 191 -7.68 7.03 -16.71
CA THR A 191 -8.12 8.26 -17.39
C THR A 191 -6.97 9.21 -17.71
N GLU A 192 -5.84 9.12 -16.99
CA GLU A 192 -4.72 10.04 -17.21
C GLU A 192 -3.45 9.34 -17.70
N MET A 193 -2.98 8.31 -17.00
CA MET A 193 -1.67 7.71 -17.33
C MET A 193 -1.73 6.86 -18.60
N LEU A 194 -2.72 5.96 -18.73
CA LEU A 194 -2.85 5.07 -19.89
C LEU A 194 -3.03 5.83 -21.22
N PRO A 195 -3.91 6.85 -21.31
CA PRO A 195 -4.04 7.62 -22.54
C PRO A 195 -2.75 8.34 -22.95
N LYS A 196 -1.98 8.86 -22.00
CA LYS A 196 -0.67 9.49 -22.28
C LYS A 196 0.33 8.49 -22.84
N ILE A 197 0.29 7.23 -22.40
CA ILE A 197 1.17 6.17 -22.92
C ILE A 197 0.75 5.74 -24.33
N LEU A 198 -0.56 5.66 -24.61
CA LEU A 198 -1.07 5.21 -25.91
C LEU A 198 -0.96 6.28 -27.00
N ASN A 199 -0.97 7.56 -26.64
CA ASN A 199 -0.93 8.69 -27.57
C ASN A 199 0.47 9.28 -27.77
N ASN A 200 1.49 8.80 -27.03
CA ASN A 200 2.91 9.11 -27.22
C ASN A 200 3.55 8.08 -28.16
#